data_AF-T2SBW6-F1
#
_entry.id   AF-T2SBW6-F1
#
_cell.length_a   1.000
_cell.length_b   1.000
_cell.length_c   1.000
_cell.angle_alpha   90.00
_cell.angle_beta   90.00
_cell.angle_gamma   90.00
#
_symmetry.space_group_name_H-M   'P 1'
#
loop_
_entity.id
_entity.type
_entity.pdbx_description
1 polymer ?
#
loop_
_entity_poly.entity_id
_entity_poly.type
_entity_poly.pdbx_seq_one_letter_code
_entity_poly.pdbx_strand_id
1 'polypeptide(L)'
;MNATDIFKGELLKHAKENEQEEFVSRWNDLSQKCSDNDLTIETLFSWYLTYLNPVTSKEKTDKRLVTWFNKLNKTPLEYLKGVENFYNAYCKVLEMQDWHAHLLSYLASDFWRVILCTSLLHHYSDQEIKALKGLLVKFYYQDWVAGQTKSPRSQTCCNIIKALKEEQSMDHITSIVKKYLDDKNITQRFKENLEDDHLYTKFYFAGKSGKKIHGSSPFSF
;
A
#
# COMPACT_ATOMS: atom_id res chain seq x y z
N MET A 1 -2.44 23.82 -1.40
CA MET A 1 -3.52 23.11 -2.12
C MET A 1 -3.01 21.72 -2.45
N ASN A 2 -3.63 20.67 -1.92
CA ASN A 2 -3.18 19.29 -2.12
C ASN A 2 -3.81 18.69 -3.40
N ALA A 3 -3.29 17.56 -3.89
CA ALA A 3 -3.78 16.93 -5.13
C ALA A 3 -5.26 16.50 -5.05
N THR A 4 -5.70 16.13 -3.85
CA THR A 4 -7.06 15.66 -3.58
C THR A 4 -8.08 16.80 -3.57
N ASP A 5 -7.70 18.01 -3.14
CA ASP A 5 -8.53 19.22 -3.17
C ASP A 5 -8.83 19.61 -4.63
N ILE A 6 -7.80 19.56 -5.48
CA ILE A 6 -7.93 19.81 -6.92
C ILE A 6 -8.89 18.79 -7.53
N PHE A 7 -8.71 17.51 -7.17
CA PHE A 7 -9.56 16.44 -7.68
C PHE A 7 -11.00 16.52 -7.17
N LYS A 8 -11.23 16.91 -5.92
CA LYS A 8 -12.58 17.19 -5.36
C LYS A 8 -13.28 18.27 -6.18
N GLY A 9 -12.58 19.36 -6.50
CA GLY A 9 -13.09 20.42 -7.36
C GLY A 9 -13.46 19.92 -8.77
N GLU A 10 -12.67 19.00 -9.32
CA GLU A 10 -12.96 18.39 -10.63
C GLU A 10 -14.20 17.48 -10.60
N LEU A 11 -14.36 16.67 -9.54
CA LEU A 11 -15.56 15.85 -9.35
C LEU A 11 -16.82 16.70 -9.19
N LEU A 12 -16.74 17.83 -8.47
CA LEU A 12 -17.87 18.74 -8.29
C LEU A 12 -18.39 19.32 -9.62
N LYS A 13 -17.51 19.59 -10.59
CA LYS A 13 -17.94 20.04 -11.94
C LYS A 13 -18.77 19.00 -12.69
N HIS A 14 -18.61 17.72 -12.35
CA HIS A 14 -19.33 16.60 -12.94
C HIS A 14 -20.53 16.16 -12.09
N ALA A 15 -20.73 16.75 -10.92
CA ALA A 15 -21.86 16.45 -10.04
C ALA A 15 -23.07 17.27 -10.47
N LYS A 16 -24.26 16.65 -10.44
CA LYS A 16 -25.51 17.40 -10.63
C LYS A 16 -25.70 18.37 -9.47
N GLU A 17 -26.31 19.52 -9.74
CA GLU A 17 -26.51 20.58 -8.73
C GLU A 17 -27.20 20.06 -7.46
N ASN A 18 -28.22 19.22 -7.61
CA ASN A 18 -28.95 18.60 -6.50
C ASN A 18 -28.18 17.47 -5.77
N GLU A 19 -27.03 17.04 -6.28
CA GLU A 19 -26.17 15.99 -5.69
C GLU A 19 -24.89 16.58 -5.05
N GLN A 20 -24.60 17.87 -5.26
CA GLN A 20 -23.36 18.50 -4.77
C GLN A 20 -23.29 18.55 -3.23
N GLU A 21 -24.39 18.90 -2.56
CA GLU A 21 -24.43 18.95 -1.10
C GLU A 21 -24.18 17.56 -0.48
N GLU A 22 -24.82 16.51 -1.02
CA GLU A 22 -24.58 15.13 -0.59
C GLU A 22 -23.11 14.72 -0.80
N PHE A 23 -22.56 15.02 -1.98
CA PHE A 23 -21.18 14.70 -2.30
C PHE A 23 -20.20 15.37 -1.33
N VAL A 24 -20.38 16.66 -1.05
CA VAL A 24 -19.51 17.40 -0.12
C VAL A 24 -19.62 16.83 1.29
N SER A 25 -20.84 16.51 1.73
CA SER A 25 -21.10 15.93 3.05
C SER A 25 -20.39 14.58 3.22
N ARG A 26 -20.59 13.65 2.27
CA ARG A 26 -19.95 12.32 2.28
C ARG A 26 -18.44 12.38 2.18
N TRP A 27 -17.92 13.31 1.38
CA TRP A 27 -16.48 13.54 1.29
C TRP A 27 -15.90 13.96 2.65
N ASN A 28 -16.56 14.89 3.34
CA ASN A 28 -16.10 15.41 4.62
C ASN A 28 -16.19 14.32 5.70
N ASP A 29 -17.27 13.54 5.73
CA ASP A 29 -17.40 12.37 6.61
C ASP A 29 -16.27 11.35 6.38
N LEU A 30 -15.99 11.00 5.12
CA LEU A 30 -14.88 10.11 4.78
C LEU A 30 -13.52 10.69 5.21
N SER A 31 -13.31 12.00 5.05
CA SER A 31 -12.08 12.67 5.47
C SER A 31 -11.91 12.62 6.99
N GLN A 32 -12.99 12.78 7.75
CA GLN A 32 -12.97 12.68 9.21
C GLN A 32 -12.65 11.25 9.63
N LYS A 33 -13.33 10.25 9.06
CA LYS A 33 -13.08 8.82 9.29
C LYS A 33 -11.64 8.40 9.01
N CYS A 34 -11.02 8.96 7.97
CA CYS A 34 -9.59 8.76 7.72
C CYS A 34 -8.75 9.29 8.88
N SER A 35 -9.02 10.53 9.30
CA SER A 35 -8.27 11.21 10.37
C SER A 35 -8.38 10.46 11.70
N ASP A 36 -9.55 9.92 12.01
CA ASP A 36 -9.80 9.11 13.21
C ASP A 36 -9.00 7.79 13.23
N ASN A 37 -8.46 7.36 12.07
CA ASN A 37 -7.66 6.14 11.90
C ASN A 37 -6.22 6.43 11.49
N ASP A 38 -5.68 7.60 11.87
CA ASP A 38 -4.32 8.05 11.54
C ASP A 38 -3.98 7.99 10.03
N LEU A 39 -5.00 8.20 9.18
CA LEU A 39 -4.91 8.19 7.72
C LEU A 39 -5.29 9.56 7.16
N THR A 40 -4.61 10.01 6.11
CA THR A 40 -5.07 11.20 5.37
C THR A 40 -5.97 10.77 4.21
N ILE A 41 -6.97 11.60 3.87
CA ILE A 41 -7.81 11.35 2.69
C ILE A 41 -6.97 11.28 1.40
N GLU A 42 -5.88 12.05 1.31
CA GLU A 42 -4.94 11.98 0.18
C GLU A 42 -4.27 10.61 0.06
N THR A 43 -3.81 10.04 1.18
CA THR A 43 -3.26 8.69 1.23
C THR A 43 -4.30 7.66 0.78
N LEU A 44 -5.55 7.77 1.26
CA LEU A 44 -6.63 6.87 0.87
C LEU A 44 -6.89 6.91 -0.66
N PHE A 45 -6.99 8.10 -1.25
CA PHE A 45 -7.20 8.24 -2.70
C PHE A 45 -6.00 7.73 -3.50
N SER A 46 -4.77 7.90 -2.99
CA SER A 46 -3.56 7.34 -3.60
C SER A 46 -3.56 5.80 -3.58
N TRP A 47 -3.99 5.19 -2.48
CA TRP A 47 -4.15 3.74 -2.36
C TRP A 47 -5.26 3.22 -3.27
N TYR A 48 -6.41 3.89 -3.29
CA TYR A 48 -7.51 3.54 -4.19
C TYR A 48 -7.11 3.64 -5.66
N LEU A 49 -6.36 4.68 -6.04
CA LEU A 49 -5.79 4.80 -7.39
C LEU A 49 -4.82 3.66 -7.71
N THR A 50 -4.00 3.24 -6.73
CA THR A 50 -3.10 2.09 -6.89
C THR A 50 -3.87 0.79 -7.09
N TYR A 51 -5.00 0.62 -6.39
CA TYR A 51 -5.93 -0.49 -6.61
C TYR A 51 -6.58 -0.43 -8.00
N LEU A 52 -7.09 0.74 -8.44
CA LEU A 52 -7.70 0.91 -9.77
C LEU A 52 -6.68 0.64 -10.88
N ASN A 53 -5.47 1.18 -10.73
CA ASN A 53 -4.41 1.17 -11.73
C ASN A 53 -3.05 0.81 -11.10
N PRO A 54 -2.79 -0.48 -10.88
CA PRO A 54 -1.56 -0.96 -10.25
C PRO A 54 -0.37 -0.84 -11.22
N VAL A 55 0.17 0.38 -11.33
CA VAL A 55 1.36 0.70 -12.14
C VAL A 55 2.29 1.62 -11.37
N THR A 56 3.60 1.43 -11.55
CA THR A 56 4.61 2.37 -11.06
C THR A 56 4.68 3.54 -12.04
N SER A 57 3.96 4.63 -11.76
CA SER A 57 3.97 5.84 -12.59
C SER A 57 4.71 6.98 -11.90
N LYS A 58 5.43 7.78 -12.69
CA LYS A 58 6.01 9.07 -12.25
C LYS A 58 5.05 10.25 -12.48
N GLU A 59 3.89 10.00 -13.09
CA GLU A 59 2.87 11.02 -13.34
C GLU A 59 2.24 11.49 -12.02
N LYS A 60 1.88 12.78 -11.98
CA LYS A 60 1.25 13.39 -10.81
C LYS A 60 -0.09 12.73 -10.47
N THR A 61 -0.34 12.54 -9.17
CA THR A 61 -1.51 11.83 -8.65
C THR A 61 -2.84 12.45 -9.08
N ASP A 62 -2.96 13.78 -9.08
CA ASP A 62 -4.17 14.50 -9.51
C ASP A 62 -4.55 14.16 -10.96
N LYS A 63 -3.60 14.19 -11.88
CA LYS A 63 -3.84 13.84 -13.30
C LYS A 63 -4.28 12.39 -13.46
N ARG A 64 -3.67 11.48 -12.71
CA ARG A 64 -4.02 10.06 -12.74
C ARG A 64 -5.41 9.81 -12.16
N LEU A 65 -5.79 10.52 -11.10
CA LEU A 65 -7.13 10.45 -10.50
C LEU A 65 -8.19 10.89 -11.52
N VAL A 66 -8.01 12.05 -12.17
CA VAL A 66 -8.92 12.54 -13.23
C VAL A 66 -9.01 11.56 -14.39
N THR A 67 -7.86 11.05 -14.85
CA THR A 67 -7.82 10.06 -15.95
C THR A 67 -8.64 8.82 -15.62
N TRP A 68 -8.52 8.30 -14.40
CA TRP A 68 -9.25 7.09 -14.00
C TRP A 68 -10.71 7.34 -13.67
N PHE A 69 -11.06 8.50 -13.14
CA PHE A 69 -12.45 8.92 -13.04
C PHE A 69 -13.13 8.90 -14.41
N ASN A 70 -12.52 9.54 -15.42
CA ASN A 70 -13.05 9.58 -16.78
C ASN A 70 -13.15 8.18 -17.42
N LYS A 71 -12.15 7.31 -17.20
CA LYS A 71 -12.17 5.92 -17.70
C LYS A 71 -13.25 5.06 -17.06
N LEU A 72 -13.54 5.27 -15.78
CA LEU A 72 -14.57 4.50 -15.07
C LEU A 72 -15.99 4.90 -15.54
N ASN A 73 -16.14 6.11 -16.09
CA ASN A 73 -17.42 6.63 -16.58
C ASN A 73 -18.54 6.53 -15.53
N LYS A 74 -18.22 6.92 -14.29
CA LYS A 74 -19.12 6.91 -13.13
C LYS A 74 -19.50 8.33 -12.74
N THR A 75 -20.64 8.51 -12.08
CA THR A 75 -20.94 9.79 -11.42
C THR A 75 -19.98 10.05 -10.25
N PRO A 76 -19.82 11.31 -9.79
CA PRO A 76 -19.01 11.60 -8.61
C PRO A 76 -19.42 10.82 -7.35
N LEU A 77 -20.72 10.63 -7.12
CA LEU A 77 -21.24 9.86 -5.98
C LEU A 77 -20.93 8.36 -6.11
N GLU A 78 -21.02 7.79 -7.31
CA GLU A 78 -20.64 6.40 -7.57
C GLU A 78 -19.13 6.17 -7.45
N TYR A 79 -18.32 7.13 -7.91
CA TYR A 79 -16.88 7.09 -7.73
C TYR A 79 -16.53 7.13 -6.23
N LEU A 80 -17.11 8.08 -5.49
CA LEU A 80 -16.90 8.22 -4.05
C LEU A 80 -17.35 6.97 -3.30
N LYS A 81 -18.46 6.34 -3.72
CA LYS A 81 -18.89 5.05 -3.16
C LYS A 81 -17.85 3.95 -3.33
N GLY A 82 -17.12 3.94 -4.46
CA GLY A 82 -15.99 3.03 -4.67
C GLY A 82 -14.85 3.28 -3.69
N VAL A 83 -14.54 4.55 -3.41
CA VAL A 83 -13.52 4.95 -2.41
C VAL A 83 -13.96 4.54 -1.00
N GLU A 84 -15.22 4.77 -0.63
CA GLU A 84 -15.80 4.36 0.66
C GLU A 84 -15.73 2.83 0.84
N ASN A 85 -16.06 2.06 -0.20
CA ASN A 85 -15.95 0.60 -0.15
C ASN A 85 -14.49 0.15 0.07
N PHE A 86 -13.53 0.82 -0.57
CA PHE A 86 -12.10 0.56 -0.35
C PHE A 86 -11.66 0.94 1.08
N TYR A 87 -12.13 2.08 1.61
CA TYR A 87 -11.90 2.47 3.00
C TYR A 87 -12.45 1.43 3.99
N ASN A 88 -13.66 0.92 3.77
CA ASN A 88 -14.24 -0.13 4.61
C ASN A 88 -13.41 -1.43 4.56
N ALA A 89 -12.85 -1.78 3.40
CA ALA A 89 -11.90 -2.89 3.30
C ALA A 89 -10.62 -2.61 4.11
N TYR A 90 -10.12 -1.37 4.09
CA TYR A 90 -8.99 -0.97 4.92
C TYR A 90 -9.29 -1.06 6.43
N CYS A 91 -10.47 -0.64 6.89
CA CYS A 91 -10.88 -0.82 8.29
C CYS A 91 -10.83 -2.31 8.70
N LYS A 92 -11.32 -3.21 7.84
CA LYS A 92 -11.22 -4.66 8.09
C LYS A 92 -9.77 -5.12 8.17
N VAL A 93 -8.86 -4.60 7.33
CA VAL A 93 -7.43 -4.91 7.44
C VAL A 93 -6.86 -4.49 8.80
N LEU A 94 -7.29 -3.34 9.33
CA LEU A 94 -6.89 -2.88 10.67
C LEU A 94 -7.46 -3.76 11.79
N GLU A 95 -8.65 -4.31 11.63
CA GLU A 95 -9.26 -5.22 12.62
C GLU A 95 -8.60 -6.60 12.65
N MET A 96 -7.99 -7.03 11.53
CA MET A 96 -7.31 -8.33 11.40
C MET A 96 -5.91 -8.33 12.04
N GLN A 97 -5.86 -8.05 13.33
CA GLN A 97 -4.65 -8.03 14.15
C GLN A 97 -4.12 -9.46 14.38
N ASP A 98 -2.99 -9.75 13.75
CA ASP A 98 -2.21 -10.97 13.99
C ASP A 98 -0.71 -10.64 13.93
N TRP A 99 0.14 -11.63 14.23
CA TRP A 99 1.58 -11.41 14.25
C TRP A 99 2.15 -10.96 12.88
N HIS A 100 1.56 -11.38 11.75
CA HIS A 100 1.98 -10.89 10.45
C HIS A 100 1.56 -9.43 10.25
N ALA A 101 0.34 -9.06 10.65
CA ALA A 101 -0.13 -7.68 10.59
C ALA A 101 0.80 -6.75 11.40
N HIS A 102 1.22 -7.20 12.58
CA HIS A 102 2.20 -6.50 13.40
C HIS A 102 3.54 -6.30 12.65
N LEU A 103 4.10 -7.35 12.05
CA LEU A 103 5.35 -7.24 11.27
C LEU A 103 5.20 -6.33 10.05
N LEU A 104 4.10 -6.46 9.30
CA LEU A 104 3.82 -5.61 8.13
C LEU A 104 3.70 -4.13 8.52
N SER A 105 3.22 -3.81 9.73
CA SER A 105 3.09 -2.44 10.20
C SER A 105 4.42 -1.67 10.31
N TYR A 106 5.54 -2.38 10.48
CA TYR A 106 6.87 -1.78 10.51
C TYR A 106 7.42 -1.45 9.11
N LEU A 107 6.77 -1.91 8.04
CA LEU A 107 7.24 -1.66 6.69
C LEU A 107 7.00 -0.21 6.30
N ALA A 108 8.04 0.45 5.80
CA ALA A 108 7.99 1.83 5.31
C ALA A 108 7.20 2.02 3.99
N SER A 109 6.46 1.01 3.53
CA SER A 109 5.73 1.02 2.26
C SER A 109 4.33 0.51 2.47
N ASP A 110 3.34 1.25 1.95
CA ASP A 110 1.93 0.94 2.18
C ASP A 110 1.32 -0.06 1.19
N PHE A 111 2.12 -0.60 0.25
CA PHE A 111 1.62 -1.52 -0.77
C PHE A 111 0.95 -2.76 -0.17
N TRP A 112 1.43 -3.24 0.99
CA TRP A 112 0.81 -4.38 1.66
C TRP A 112 -0.63 -4.09 2.09
N ARG A 113 -0.96 -2.85 2.46
CA ARG A 113 -2.34 -2.45 2.78
C ARG A 113 -3.22 -2.54 1.54
N VAL A 114 -2.75 -2.00 0.41
CA VAL A 114 -3.47 -2.07 -0.86
C VAL A 114 -3.69 -3.51 -1.31
N ILE A 115 -2.68 -4.37 -1.17
CA ILE A 115 -2.75 -5.80 -1.50
C ILE A 115 -3.83 -6.50 -0.63
N LEU A 116 -3.83 -6.27 0.69
CA LEU A 116 -4.82 -6.89 1.58
C LEU A 116 -6.23 -6.33 1.37
N CYS A 117 -6.37 -5.03 1.10
CA CYS A 117 -7.67 -4.47 0.70
C CYS A 117 -8.17 -5.11 -0.59
N THR A 118 -7.28 -5.34 -1.56
CA THR A 118 -7.61 -5.98 -2.84
C THR A 118 -8.11 -7.41 -2.62
N SER A 119 -7.42 -8.20 -1.80
CA SER A 119 -7.86 -9.58 -1.51
C SER A 119 -9.25 -9.61 -0.85
N LEU A 120 -9.55 -8.65 0.03
CA LEU A 120 -10.88 -8.53 0.65
C LEU A 120 -11.96 -8.13 -0.35
N LEU A 121 -11.68 -7.17 -1.22
CA LEU A 121 -12.63 -6.69 -2.24
C LEU A 121 -12.91 -7.74 -3.32
N HIS A 122 -11.99 -8.68 -3.52
CA HIS A 122 -12.09 -9.80 -4.46
C HIS A 122 -12.35 -11.15 -3.76
N HIS A 123 -12.91 -11.10 -2.55
CA HIS A 123 -13.52 -12.26 -1.88
C HIS A 123 -12.60 -13.47 -1.64
N TYR A 124 -11.29 -13.24 -1.48
CA TYR A 124 -10.39 -14.29 -1.00
C TYR A 124 -10.79 -14.73 0.41
N SER A 125 -10.68 -16.02 0.68
CA SER A 125 -11.02 -16.61 1.98
C SER A 125 -10.07 -16.17 3.09
N ASP A 126 -10.50 -16.27 4.35
CA ASP A 126 -9.64 -15.98 5.52
C ASP A 126 -8.34 -16.79 5.52
N GLN A 127 -8.39 -18.04 5.04
CA GLN A 127 -7.22 -18.90 4.91
C GLN A 127 -6.24 -18.38 3.85
N GLU A 128 -6.73 -17.93 2.71
CA GLU A 128 -5.91 -17.34 1.65
C GLU A 128 -5.33 -16.00 2.07
N ILE A 129 -6.10 -15.15 2.75
CA ILE A 129 -5.63 -13.87 3.29
C ILE A 129 -4.52 -14.11 4.33
N LYS A 130 -4.66 -15.12 5.19
CA LYS A 130 -3.61 -15.52 6.14
C LYS A 130 -2.35 -16.00 5.41
N ALA A 131 -2.50 -16.81 4.35
CA ALA A 131 -1.38 -17.25 3.53
C ALA A 131 -0.69 -16.07 2.82
N LEU A 132 -1.47 -15.12 2.30
CA LEU A 132 -1.00 -13.90 1.65
C LEU A 132 -0.20 -13.02 2.62
N LYS A 133 -0.69 -12.79 3.85
CA LYS A 133 0.06 -12.09 4.90
C LYS A 133 1.42 -12.74 5.16
N GLY A 134 1.46 -14.07 5.30
CA GLY A 134 2.70 -14.83 5.48
C GLY A 134 3.67 -14.72 4.30
N LEU A 135 3.14 -14.76 3.07
CA LEU A 135 3.92 -14.54 1.86
C LEU A 135 4.52 -13.13 1.83
N LEU A 136 3.72 -12.10 2.12
CA LEU A 136 4.16 -10.70 2.13
C LEU A 136 5.25 -10.46 3.18
N VAL A 137 5.10 -10.96 4.41
CA VAL A 137 6.16 -10.86 5.43
C VAL A 137 7.46 -11.46 4.92
N LYS A 138 7.44 -12.69 4.41
CA LYS A 138 8.65 -13.34 3.87
C LYS A 138 9.25 -12.54 2.71
N PHE A 139 8.41 -12.02 1.83
CA PHE A 139 8.82 -11.23 0.67
C PHE A 139 9.52 -9.93 1.08
N TYR A 140 8.85 -9.10 1.89
CA TYR A 140 9.36 -7.78 2.26
C TYR A 140 10.63 -7.86 3.11
N TYR A 141 10.71 -8.80 4.05
CA TYR A 141 11.88 -8.91 4.92
C TYR A 141 13.09 -9.51 4.21
N GLN A 142 12.91 -10.47 3.29
CA GLN A 142 14.01 -10.94 2.45
C GLN A 142 14.53 -9.82 1.55
N ASP A 143 13.63 -9.07 0.89
CA ASP A 143 13.99 -7.92 0.06
C ASP A 143 14.76 -6.84 0.84
N TRP A 144 14.27 -6.53 2.04
CA TRP A 144 14.89 -5.53 2.92
C TRP A 144 16.28 -5.95 3.40
N VAL A 145 16.42 -7.17 3.91
CA VAL A 145 17.71 -7.69 4.39
C VAL A 145 18.70 -7.87 3.24
N ALA A 146 18.25 -8.22 2.03
CA ALA A 146 19.11 -8.27 0.84
C ALA A 146 19.56 -6.88 0.33
N GLY A 147 19.15 -5.78 0.97
CA GLY A 147 19.59 -4.42 0.68
C GLY A 147 19.03 -3.84 -0.63
N GLN A 148 17.87 -4.34 -1.09
CA GLN A 148 17.27 -3.87 -2.34
C GLN A 148 16.66 -2.47 -2.23
N THR A 149 16.59 -1.79 -3.37
CA THR A 149 15.93 -0.48 -3.47
C THR A 149 14.41 -0.63 -3.58
N LYS A 150 13.65 0.41 -3.22
CA LYS A 150 12.17 0.36 -3.21
C LYS A 150 11.53 0.14 -4.59
N SER A 151 12.19 0.54 -5.69
CA SER A 151 11.58 0.59 -7.03
C SER A 151 11.22 -0.79 -7.62
N PRO A 152 12.13 -1.78 -7.67
CA PRO A 152 11.80 -3.12 -8.17
C PRO A 152 10.68 -3.80 -7.39
N ARG A 153 10.65 -3.61 -6.07
CA ARG A 153 9.62 -4.16 -5.18
C ARG A 153 8.23 -3.62 -5.51
N SER A 154 8.12 -2.32 -5.80
CA SER A 154 6.83 -1.69 -6.13
C SER A 154 6.18 -2.31 -7.38
N GLN A 155 6.96 -2.70 -8.39
CA GLN A 155 6.42 -3.36 -9.58
C GLN A 155 5.87 -4.76 -9.25
N THR A 156 6.56 -5.53 -8.40
CA THR A 156 6.07 -6.83 -7.92
C THR A 156 4.77 -6.67 -7.14
N CYS A 157 4.67 -5.64 -6.28
CA CYS A 157 3.43 -5.34 -5.56
C CYS A 157 2.27 -5.02 -6.51
N CYS A 158 2.52 -4.22 -7.56
CA CYS A 158 1.53 -3.96 -8.61
C CYS A 158 1.09 -5.23 -9.32
N ASN A 159 2.00 -6.16 -9.61
CA ASN A 159 1.66 -7.44 -10.25
C ASN A 159 0.80 -8.33 -9.33
N ILE A 160 1.08 -8.36 -8.02
CA ILE A 160 0.24 -9.05 -7.04
C ILE A 160 -1.17 -8.46 -7.02
N ILE A 161 -1.31 -7.13 -7.00
CA ILE A 161 -2.63 -6.47 -7.05
C ILE A 161 -3.39 -6.86 -8.32
N LYS A 162 -2.72 -6.89 -9.49
CA LYS A 162 -3.36 -7.34 -10.74
C LYS A 162 -3.86 -8.78 -10.64
N ALA A 163 -3.01 -9.69 -10.18
CA ALA A 163 -3.36 -11.10 -10.03
C ALA A 163 -4.55 -11.30 -9.07
N LEU A 164 -4.58 -10.57 -7.96
CA LEU A 164 -5.73 -10.60 -7.03
C LEU A 164 -7.03 -10.11 -7.69
N LYS A 165 -6.94 -9.05 -8.50
CA LYS A 165 -8.11 -8.51 -9.22
C LYS A 165 -8.62 -9.45 -10.32
N GLU A 166 -7.74 -10.27 -10.85
CA GLU A 166 -8.03 -11.33 -11.81
C GLU A 166 -8.42 -12.66 -11.11
N GLU A 167 -8.60 -12.63 -9.78
CA GLU A 167 -9.01 -13.78 -8.95
C GLU A 167 -8.08 -15.00 -9.12
N GLN A 168 -6.79 -14.74 -9.35
CA GLN A 168 -5.79 -15.79 -9.53
C GLN A 168 -5.53 -16.56 -8.23
N SER A 169 -5.11 -17.82 -8.34
CA SER A 169 -4.84 -18.66 -7.18
C SER A 169 -3.67 -18.16 -6.33
N MET A 170 -3.64 -18.56 -5.06
CA MET A 170 -2.49 -18.29 -4.17
C MET A 170 -1.17 -18.88 -4.69
N ASP A 171 -1.21 -19.96 -5.48
CA ASP A 171 -0.02 -20.52 -6.13
C ASP A 171 0.52 -19.58 -7.20
N HIS A 172 -0.36 -18.99 -8.01
CA HIS A 172 0.04 -17.99 -9.00
C HIS A 172 0.63 -16.75 -8.32
N ILE A 173 -0.01 -16.23 -7.28
CA ILE A 173 0.49 -15.09 -6.50
C ILE A 173 1.86 -15.39 -5.88
N THR A 174 2.03 -16.61 -5.35
CA THR A 174 3.33 -17.08 -4.82
C THR A 174 4.40 -17.14 -5.92
N SER A 175 4.04 -17.55 -7.14
CA SER A 175 4.95 -17.60 -8.29
C SER A 175 5.48 -16.22 -8.68
N ILE A 176 4.64 -15.17 -8.59
CA ILE A 176 5.05 -13.78 -8.84
C ILE A 176 6.16 -13.35 -7.87
N VAL A 177 5.99 -13.67 -6.58
CA VAL A 177 6.99 -13.37 -5.54
C VAL A 177 8.26 -14.18 -5.77
N LYS A 178 8.15 -15.50 -6.02
CA LYS A 178 9.30 -16.37 -6.29
C LYS A 178 10.13 -15.86 -7.46
N LYS A 179 9.48 -15.57 -8.59
CA LYS A 179 10.15 -15.02 -9.77
C LYS A 179 10.96 -13.76 -9.44
N TYR A 180 10.38 -12.84 -8.67
CA TYR A 180 11.11 -11.64 -8.25
C TYR A 180 12.33 -11.95 -7.37
N LEU A 181 12.17 -12.86 -6.40
CA LEU A 181 13.27 -13.25 -5.51
C LEU A 181 14.41 -13.91 -6.29
N ASP A 182 14.08 -14.76 -7.28
CA ASP A 182 15.05 -15.47 -8.11
C ASP A 182 15.73 -14.53 -9.12
N ASP A 183 14.96 -13.74 -9.88
CA ASP A 183 15.46 -12.80 -10.90
C ASP A 183 16.45 -11.76 -10.31
N LYS A 184 16.31 -11.46 -9.02
CA LYS A 184 17.14 -10.49 -8.29
C LYS A 184 18.18 -11.13 -7.37
N ASN A 185 18.27 -12.46 -7.37
CA ASN A 185 19.13 -13.24 -6.48
C ASN A 185 18.99 -12.83 -5.00
N ILE A 186 17.76 -12.49 -4.59
CA ILE A 186 17.46 -11.96 -3.25
C ILE A 186 17.64 -13.04 -2.20
N THR A 187 17.17 -14.25 -2.47
CA THR A 187 17.28 -15.36 -1.51
C THR A 187 18.73 -15.67 -1.15
N GLN A 188 19.65 -15.57 -2.11
CA GLN A 188 21.08 -15.80 -1.87
C GLN A 188 21.68 -14.66 -1.05
N ARG A 189 21.48 -13.41 -1.48
CA ARG A 189 21.97 -12.23 -0.75
C ARG A 189 21.40 -12.13 0.66
N PHE A 190 20.15 -12.56 0.84
CA PHE A 190 19.51 -12.65 2.14
C PHE A 190 20.29 -13.58 3.07
N LYS A 191 20.64 -14.79 2.61
CA LYS A 191 21.44 -15.75 3.39
C LYS A 191 22.83 -15.21 3.69
N GLU A 192 23.53 -14.68 2.70
CA GLU A 192 24.87 -14.09 2.86
C GLU A 192 24.86 -12.95 3.88
N ASN A 193 23.83 -12.09 3.83
CA ASN A 193 23.70 -10.99 4.77
C ASN A 193 23.32 -11.46 6.19
N LEU A 194 22.62 -12.58 6.35
CA LEU A 194 22.32 -13.15 7.68
C LEU A 194 23.56 -13.72 8.38
N GLU A 195 24.61 -14.07 7.63
CA GLU A 195 25.91 -14.51 8.17
C GLU A 195 26.79 -13.33 8.63
N ASP A 196 26.37 -12.08 8.37
CA ASP A 196 27.10 -10.89 8.79
C ASP A 196 26.82 -10.56 10.26
N ASP A 197 27.82 -10.78 11.12
CA ASP A 197 27.76 -10.47 12.56
C ASP A 197 27.50 -8.98 12.87
N HIS A 198 27.65 -8.10 11.87
CA HIS A 198 27.37 -6.67 11.98
C HIS A 198 26.08 -6.24 11.25
N LEU A 199 25.24 -7.18 10.81
CA LEU A 199 24.00 -6.89 10.09
C LEU A 199 23.10 -5.91 10.85
N TYR A 200 22.87 -6.18 12.14
CA TYR A 200 22.05 -5.30 13.00
C TYR A 200 22.62 -3.89 13.06
N THR A 201 23.92 -3.76 13.29
CA THR A 201 24.66 -2.50 13.33
C THR A 201 24.49 -1.72 12.02
N LYS A 202 24.63 -2.38 10.88
CA LYS A 202 24.45 -1.77 9.56
C LYS A 202 23.05 -1.17 9.39
N PHE A 203 22.00 -1.92 9.72
CA PHE A 203 20.62 -1.42 9.59
C PHE A 203 20.28 -0.33 10.62
N TYR A 204 20.74 -0.48 11.86
CA TYR A 204 20.49 0.49 12.94
C TYR A 204 21.10 1.86 12.62
N PHE A 205 22.34 1.88 12.13
CA PHE A 205 23.03 3.13 11.80
C PHE A 205 22.64 3.70 10.43
N ALA A 206 22.35 2.86 9.43
CA ALA A 206 21.82 3.32 8.14
C ALA A 206 20.43 3.99 8.27
N GLY A 207 19.60 3.56 9.24
CA GLY A 207 18.34 4.24 9.57
C GLY A 207 18.52 5.58 10.31
N LYS A 208 19.68 5.80 10.94
CA LYS A 208 20.00 6.99 11.75
C LYS A 208 20.88 8.03 11.07
N SER A 209 21.39 7.77 9.86
CA SER A 209 22.30 8.67 9.12
C SER A 209 21.65 9.96 8.58
N GLY A 210 20.57 10.44 9.22
CA GLY A 210 20.02 11.79 9.12
C GLY A 210 20.12 12.64 10.39
N LYS A 211 20.63 12.09 11.52
CA LYS A 211 20.94 12.87 12.73
C LYS A 211 22.37 12.60 13.17
N LYS A 212 23.29 13.51 12.86
CA LYS A 212 24.53 13.66 13.65
C LYS A 212 24.13 14.10 15.05
N ILE A 213 24.04 13.16 15.98
CA ILE A 213 24.06 13.48 17.40
C ILE A 213 25.52 13.33 17.82
N HIS A 214 26.21 14.46 17.99
CA HIS A 214 27.38 14.49 18.86
C HIS A 214 26.88 14.23 20.28
N GLY A 215 27.28 13.12 20.88
CA GLY A 215 26.94 12.80 22.26
C GLY A 215 26.94 11.30 22.53
N SER A 216 28.02 10.85 23.15
CA SER A 216 28.17 9.71 24.07
C SER A 216 27.35 8.44 23.81
N SER A 217 28.08 7.32 23.61
CA SER A 217 27.58 5.94 23.60
C SER A 217 26.58 5.69 24.74
N PRO A 218 25.35 5.18 24.47
CA PRO A 218 24.40 4.91 25.54
C PRO A 218 24.51 3.51 26.16
N PHE A 219 25.41 2.64 25.71
CA PHE A 219 25.53 1.28 26.29
C PHE A 219 26.98 0.78 26.26
N SER A 220 27.66 0.91 27.40
CA SER A 220 28.74 0.02 27.82
C SER A 220 28.13 -1.09 28.69
N PHE A 221 28.32 -2.34 28.28
CA PHE A 221 28.19 -3.49 29.20
C PHE A 221 29.36 -3.51 30.17
#